data_AF-A0A4P8THF6-F1
#
_entry.id   AF-A0A4P8THF6-F1
#
_cell.length_a   1.000
_cell.length_b   1.000
_cell.length_c   1.000
_cell.angle_alpha   90.00
_cell.angle_beta   90.00
_cell.angle_gamma   90.00
#
_symmetry.space_group_name_H-M   'P 1'
#
loop_
_entity.id
_entity.type
_entity.pdbx_description
1 polymer ?
#
loop_
_entity_poly.entity_id
_entity_poly.type
_entity_poly.pdbx_seq_one_letter_code
_entity_poly.pdbx_strand_id
1 'polypeptide(L)'
;MADEQTTEAPEATQEQQGEPAEQLGEGGKKALDAERKRAADAEKRVKALEAQLEEKANASLSEAELMQKQIEALSAKYEAAQQASLRDRVAVSEQIPEGLIGYLTGSTEDDIRDSAKQLKAAIAEAAKPGTPAPDPSQGAHGASSGGSTADKFAQFFAERINN
;
A
#
# COMPACT_ATOMS: atom_id res chain seq x y z
N MET A 1 -13.36 52.10 -101.58
CA MET A 1 -12.29 52.86 -100.91
C MET A 1 -11.94 52.12 -99.64
N ALA A 2 -10.72 51.57 -99.59
CA ALA A 2 -9.93 51.12 -98.42
C ALA A 2 -10.56 50.01 -97.52
N ASP A 3 -9.87 48.95 -97.09
CA ASP A 3 -8.44 48.63 -97.06
C ASP A 3 -8.25 47.10 -96.94
N GLU A 4 -7.12 46.62 -97.45
CA GLU A 4 -6.58 45.28 -97.27
C GLU A 4 -6.21 45.01 -95.80
N GLN A 5 -6.39 43.77 -95.32
CA GLN A 5 -5.59 43.27 -94.20
C GLN A 5 -5.33 41.75 -94.29
N THR A 6 -4.18 41.48 -94.92
CA THR A 6 -3.22 40.39 -94.73
C THR A 6 -3.39 39.53 -93.49
N THR A 7 -3.60 38.23 -93.71
CA THR A 7 -3.32 37.15 -92.75
C THR A 7 -1.84 36.77 -92.82
N GLU A 8 -1.08 37.03 -91.78
CA GLU A 8 0.19 36.35 -91.46
C GLU A 8 0.32 36.23 -89.94
N ALA A 9 0.41 34.99 -89.47
CA ALA A 9 0.81 34.68 -88.09
C ALA A 9 2.32 34.89 -87.94
N PRO A 10 2.79 35.20 -86.71
CA PRO A 10 3.94 34.45 -86.24
C PRO A 10 3.87 34.02 -84.77
N GLU A 11 4.30 32.78 -84.59
CA GLU A 11 5.25 32.25 -83.60
C GLU A 11 5.19 32.61 -82.11
N ALA A 12 5.15 31.50 -81.36
CA ALA A 12 5.55 31.27 -79.98
C ALA A 12 6.60 32.22 -79.37
N THR A 13 6.37 32.58 -78.11
CA THR A 13 7.45 32.70 -77.13
C THR A 13 7.02 31.95 -75.87
N GLN A 14 7.46 30.70 -75.76
CA GLN A 14 7.50 30.00 -74.48
C GLN A 14 8.66 30.60 -73.69
N GLU A 15 8.37 31.46 -72.72
CA GLU A 15 9.34 31.83 -71.70
C GLU A 15 9.61 30.59 -70.84
N GLN A 16 10.70 29.89 -71.16
CA GLN A 16 11.29 28.91 -70.27
C GLN A 16 11.75 29.65 -69.01
N GLN A 17 10.99 29.52 -67.93
CA GLN A 17 11.44 29.79 -66.57
C GLN A 17 12.60 28.83 -66.27
N GLY A 18 13.82 29.30 -66.52
CA GLY A 18 15.04 28.61 -66.13
C GLY A 18 15.05 28.35 -64.63
N GLU A 19 15.54 27.17 -64.25
CA GLU A 19 15.63 26.75 -62.86
C GLU A 19 16.29 27.84 -62.00
N PRO A 20 15.74 28.17 -60.81
CA PRO A 20 16.24 29.26 -59.97
C PRO A 20 17.68 29.05 -59.46
N ALA A 21 18.27 27.88 -59.71
CA ALA A 21 19.65 27.56 -59.38
C ALA A 21 20.67 28.11 -60.38
N GLU A 22 20.31 28.38 -61.64
CA GLU A 22 21.29 28.81 -62.67
C GLU A 22 21.49 30.34 -62.73
N GLN A 23 20.58 31.14 -62.16
CA GLN A 23 20.68 32.60 -62.11
C GLN A 23 21.45 33.15 -60.89
N LEU A 24 21.79 32.29 -59.92
CA LEU A 24 22.64 32.64 -58.80
C LEU A 24 24.10 32.38 -59.20
N GLY A 25 24.89 33.44 -59.39
CA GLY A 25 26.35 33.31 -59.58
C GLY A 25 27.03 32.54 -58.43
N GLU A 26 28.31 32.18 -58.59
CA GLU A 26 29.05 31.35 -57.61
C GLU A 26 28.93 31.84 -56.15
N GLY A 27 28.84 33.15 -55.92
CA GLY A 27 28.65 33.73 -54.59
C GLY A 27 27.29 33.41 -53.96
N GLY A 28 26.21 33.39 -54.75
CA GLY A 28 24.86 33.07 -54.27
C GLY A 28 24.68 31.59 -53.91
N LYS A 29 25.27 30.69 -54.72
CA LYS A 29 25.30 29.25 -54.42
C LYS A 29 26.06 28.96 -53.12
N LYS A 30 27.24 29.57 -52.93
CA LYS A 30 28.02 29.45 -51.69
C LYS A 30 27.27 29.99 -50.46
N ALA A 31 26.51 31.08 -50.60
CA ALA A 31 25.72 31.65 -49.51
C ALA A 31 24.58 30.72 -49.08
N LEU A 32 23.85 30.15 -50.05
CA LEU A 32 22.80 29.16 -49.78
C LEU A 32 23.37 27.89 -49.15
N ASP A 33 24.51 27.39 -49.62
CA ASP A 33 25.13 26.21 -49.02
C ASP A 33 25.62 26.50 -47.59
N ALA A 34 26.11 27.71 -47.32
CA ALA A 34 26.50 28.12 -45.97
C ALA A 34 25.29 28.32 -45.04
N GLU A 35 24.16 28.77 -45.57
CA GLU A 35 22.89 28.85 -44.83
C GLU A 35 22.35 27.45 -44.53
N ARG A 36 22.26 26.57 -45.54
CA ARG A 36 21.82 25.18 -45.38
C ARG A 36 22.68 24.41 -44.38
N LYS A 37 24.01 24.61 -44.42
CA LYS A 37 24.92 24.04 -43.41
C LYS A 37 24.64 24.57 -42.01
N ARG A 38 24.45 25.89 -41.86
CA ARG A 38 24.08 26.48 -40.56
C ARG A 38 22.74 25.97 -40.04
N ALA A 39 21.74 25.83 -40.91
CA ALA A 39 20.44 25.26 -40.56
C ALA A 39 20.58 23.79 -40.14
N ALA A 40 21.29 22.97 -40.93
CA ALA A 40 21.54 21.57 -40.60
C ALA A 40 22.32 21.39 -39.30
N ASP A 41 23.29 22.26 -39.01
CA ASP A 41 24.05 22.22 -37.76
C ASP A 41 23.21 22.67 -36.56
N ALA A 42 22.32 23.65 -36.74
CA ALA A 42 21.37 24.07 -35.71
C ALA A 42 20.37 22.96 -35.41
N GLU A 43 19.77 22.33 -36.44
CA GLU A 43 18.86 21.20 -36.27
C GLU A 43 19.53 20.01 -35.56
N LYS A 44 20.79 19.70 -35.90
CA LYS A 44 21.56 18.66 -35.20
C LYS A 44 21.77 19.00 -33.73
N ARG A 45 22.09 20.25 -33.41
CA ARG A 45 22.26 20.70 -32.02
C ARG A 45 20.95 20.64 -31.25
N VAL A 46 19.84 21.05 -31.85
CA VAL A 46 18.50 20.95 -31.23
C VAL A 46 18.18 19.50 -30.92
N LYS A 47 18.30 18.59 -31.89
CA LYS A 47 18.05 17.16 -31.69
C LYS A 47 18.96 16.55 -30.61
N ALA A 48 20.23 16.94 -30.58
CA ALA A 48 21.17 16.47 -29.56
C ALA A 48 20.81 16.97 -28.15
N LEU A 49 20.34 18.22 -28.03
CA LEU A 49 19.89 18.78 -26.75
C LEU A 49 18.56 18.15 -26.31
N GLU A 50 17.62 17.92 -27.22
CA GLU A 50 16.36 17.21 -26.94
C GLU A 50 16.64 15.80 -26.41
N ALA A 51 17.53 15.05 -27.07
CA ALA A 51 17.92 13.72 -26.62
C ALA A 51 18.56 13.74 -25.21
N GLN A 52 19.40 14.73 -24.91
CA GLN A 52 19.99 14.89 -23.57
C GLN A 52 18.95 15.26 -22.50
N LEU A 53 17.94 16.05 -22.88
CA LEU A 53 16.85 16.40 -21.97
C LEU A 53 15.97 15.19 -21.68
N GLU A 54 15.66 14.38 -22.68
CA GLU A 54 14.92 13.12 -22.51
C GLU A 54 15.69 12.12 -21.64
N GLU A 55 16.99 11.96 -21.86
CA GLU A 55 17.83 11.08 -21.04
C GLU A 55 17.84 11.52 -19.56
N LYS A 56 18.00 12.82 -19.31
CA LYS A 56 17.94 13.38 -17.95
C LYS A 56 16.56 13.23 -17.34
N ALA A 57 15.49 13.48 -18.09
CA ALA A 57 14.13 13.32 -17.61
C ALA A 57 13.86 11.86 -17.22
N ASN A 58 14.27 10.90 -18.04
CA ASN A 58 14.12 9.47 -17.75
C ASN A 58 14.94 9.04 -16.53
N ALA A 59 16.17 9.53 -16.39
CA ALA A 59 17.01 9.27 -15.21
C ALA A 59 16.38 9.85 -13.93
N SER A 60 15.90 11.10 -13.99
CA SER A 60 15.24 11.75 -12.85
C SER A 60 13.91 11.10 -12.49
N LEU A 61 13.13 10.62 -13.47
CA LEU A 61 11.91 9.83 -13.21
C LEU A 61 12.24 8.52 -12.49
N SER A 62 13.27 7.81 -12.94
CA SER A 62 13.75 6.58 -12.30
C SER A 62 14.22 6.80 -10.86
N GLU A 63 14.98 7.87 -10.62
CA GLU A 63 15.40 8.25 -9.26
C GLU A 63 14.21 8.64 -8.38
N ALA A 64 13.26 9.43 -8.91
CA ALA A 64 12.05 9.83 -8.18
C ALA A 64 11.18 8.62 -7.81
N GLU A 65 11.00 7.66 -8.71
CA GLU A 65 10.27 6.41 -8.43
C GLU A 65 10.96 5.57 -7.34
N LEU A 66 12.29 5.51 -7.38
CA LEU A 66 13.08 4.79 -6.37
C LEU A 66 13.01 5.47 -5.01
N MET A 67 13.08 6.81 -4.97
CA MET A 67 12.88 7.59 -3.75
C MET A 67 11.46 7.42 -3.20
N GLN A 68 10.44 7.43 -4.07
CA GLN A 68 9.05 7.23 -3.66
C GLN A 68 8.85 5.86 -3.01
N LYS A 69 9.39 4.79 -3.61
CA LYS A 69 9.36 3.45 -3.01
C LYS A 69 10.08 3.39 -1.66
N GLN A 70 11.20 4.10 -1.52
CA GLN A 70 11.91 4.19 -0.24
C GLN A 70 11.09 4.95 0.81
N ILE A 71 10.46 6.06 0.44
CA ILE A 71 9.58 6.83 1.32
C ILE A 71 8.42 5.95 1.79
N GLU A 72 7.73 5.26 0.89
CA GLU A 72 6.64 4.34 1.24
C GLU A 72 7.09 3.24 2.19
N ALA A 73 8.24 2.61 1.90
CA ALA A 73 8.79 1.57 2.77
C ALA A 73 9.21 2.11 4.15
N LEU A 74 9.75 3.33 4.22
CA LEU A 74 10.14 3.97 5.48
C LEU A 74 8.92 4.44 6.27
N SER A 75 7.91 5.01 5.62
CA SER A 75 6.64 5.42 6.22
C SER A 75 5.93 4.22 6.84
N ALA A 76 5.81 3.11 6.12
CA ALA A 76 5.21 1.89 6.66
C ALA A 76 5.95 1.35 7.90
N LYS A 77 7.29 1.37 7.88
CA LYS A 77 8.11 0.99 9.05
C LYS A 77 7.92 1.95 10.21
N TYR A 78 7.85 3.24 9.93
CA TYR A 78 7.64 4.28 10.95
C TYR A 78 6.28 4.13 11.62
N GLU A 79 5.21 3.94 10.85
CA GLU A 79 3.87 3.70 11.38
C GLU A 79 3.82 2.42 12.22
N ALA A 80 4.42 1.33 11.74
CA ALA A 80 4.49 0.08 12.51
C ALA A 80 5.26 0.25 13.84
N ALA A 81 6.38 0.98 13.83
CA ALA A 81 7.16 1.26 15.04
C ALA A 81 6.41 2.17 16.02
N GLN A 82 5.69 3.18 15.52
CA GLN A 82 4.86 4.05 16.34
C GLN A 82 3.72 3.28 17.00
N GLN A 83 3.06 2.40 16.25
CA GLN A 83 2.00 1.53 16.79
C GLN A 83 2.56 0.56 17.85
N ALA A 84 3.71 -0.06 17.60
CA ALA A 84 4.39 -0.89 18.59
C ALA A 84 4.70 -0.10 19.88
N SER A 85 5.27 1.10 19.73
CA SER A 85 5.60 1.97 20.88
C SER A 85 4.36 2.39 21.68
N LEU A 86 3.24 2.69 21.01
CA LEU A 86 1.96 2.98 21.67
C LEU A 86 1.48 1.78 22.49
N ARG A 87 1.52 0.58 21.91
CA ARG A 87 1.14 -0.66 22.61
C ARG A 87 2.03 -0.93 23.82
N ASP A 88 3.33 -0.76 23.69
CA ASP A 88 4.28 -0.94 24.78
C ASP A 88 4.04 0.08 25.90
N ARG A 89 3.79 1.35 25.55
CA ARG A 89 3.47 2.39 26.53
C ARG A 89 2.20 2.06 27.31
N VAL A 90 1.15 1.64 26.62
CA VAL A 90 -0.12 1.23 27.27
C VAL A 90 0.08 -0.05 28.09
N ALA A 91 0.85 -1.01 27.59
CA ALA A 91 1.16 -2.22 28.33
C ALA A 91 1.87 -1.91 29.65
N VAL A 92 2.84 -1.00 29.65
CA VAL A 92 3.54 -0.57 30.87
C VAL A 92 2.59 0.15 31.82
N SER A 93 1.79 1.10 31.33
CA SER A 93 0.86 1.86 32.19
C SER A 93 -0.23 0.98 32.80
N GLU A 94 -0.71 0.01 32.03
CA GLU A 94 -1.68 -0.98 32.47
C GLU A 94 -1.00 -2.20 33.11
N GLN A 95 0.32 -2.28 33.27
CA GLN A 95 0.98 -3.44 33.90
C GLN A 95 0.62 -4.80 33.24
N ILE A 96 0.47 -4.80 31.92
CA ILE A 96 0.26 -6.02 31.14
C ILE A 96 1.59 -6.79 31.05
N PRO A 97 1.61 -8.11 31.34
CA PRO A 97 2.81 -8.93 31.18
C PRO A 97 3.36 -8.89 29.75
N GLU A 98 4.69 -8.88 29.59
CA GLU A 98 5.36 -8.77 28.28
C GLU A 98 4.90 -9.81 27.26
N GLY A 99 4.73 -11.06 27.70
CA GLY A 99 4.25 -12.16 26.84
C GLY A 99 2.82 -11.98 26.32
N LEU A 100 2.08 -11.00 26.85
CA LEU A 100 0.70 -10.72 26.46
C LEU A 100 0.52 -9.40 25.69
N ILE A 101 1.57 -8.59 25.52
CA ILE A 101 1.51 -7.31 24.79
C ILE A 101 1.05 -7.52 23.34
N GLY A 102 1.41 -8.64 22.72
CA GLY A 102 0.98 -9.01 21.37
C GLY A 102 -0.53 -9.14 21.20
N TYR A 103 -1.30 -9.35 22.27
CA TYR A 103 -2.76 -9.49 22.24
C TYR A 103 -3.51 -8.17 22.38
N LEU A 104 -2.83 -7.06 22.69
CA LEU A 104 -3.46 -5.75 22.65
C LEU A 104 -3.93 -5.46 21.21
N THR A 105 -4.99 -4.69 21.03
CA THR A 105 -5.52 -4.34 19.70
C THR A 105 -6.07 -2.92 19.73
N GLY A 106 -6.16 -2.28 18.57
CA GLY A 106 -6.60 -0.90 18.45
C GLY A 106 -5.63 -0.05 17.62
N SER A 107 -6.12 1.09 17.14
CA SER A 107 -5.34 2.05 16.36
C SER A 107 -5.06 3.35 17.12
N THR A 108 -5.86 3.63 18.15
CA THR A 108 -5.68 4.77 19.05
C THR A 108 -5.25 4.31 20.45
N GLU A 109 -4.68 5.23 21.23
CA GLU A 109 -4.28 4.92 22.61
C GLU A 109 -5.46 4.45 23.47
N ASP A 110 -6.65 5.02 23.26
CA ASP A 110 -7.86 4.66 24.00
C ASP A 110 -8.33 3.25 23.64
N ASP A 111 -8.34 2.87 22.36
CA ASP A 111 -8.69 1.52 21.92
C ASP A 111 -7.75 0.47 22.52
N ILE A 112 -6.44 0.76 22.51
CA ILE A 112 -5.40 -0.11 23.07
C ILE A 112 -5.60 -0.24 24.59
N ARG A 113 -5.97 0.85 25.27
CA ARG A 113 -6.24 0.84 26.70
C ARG A 113 -7.49 0.01 27.03
N ASP A 114 -8.53 0.10 26.22
CA ASP A 114 -9.74 -0.71 26.42
C ASP A 114 -9.48 -2.18 26.13
N SER A 115 -8.68 -2.50 25.11
CA SER A 115 -8.17 -3.86 24.87
C SER A 115 -7.35 -4.38 26.06
N ALA A 116 -6.51 -3.55 26.66
CA ALA A 116 -5.73 -3.91 27.85
C ALA A 116 -6.63 -4.20 29.06
N LYS A 117 -7.69 -3.40 29.29
CA LYS A 117 -8.67 -3.65 30.35
C LYS A 117 -9.41 -4.97 30.15
N GLN A 118 -9.84 -5.27 28.92
CA GLN A 118 -10.49 -6.54 28.59
C GLN A 118 -9.57 -7.73 28.84
N LEU A 119 -8.30 -7.61 28.41
CA LEU A 119 -7.29 -8.65 28.63
C LEU A 119 -7.03 -8.90 30.12
N LYS A 120 -6.92 -7.83 30.93
CA LYS A 120 -6.82 -7.96 32.39
C LYS A 120 -8.01 -8.69 33.00
N ALA A 121 -9.22 -8.33 32.59
CA ALA A 121 -10.43 -8.97 33.11
C ALA A 121 -10.42 -10.48 32.78
N ALA A 122 -10.00 -10.85 31.57
CA ALA A 122 -9.85 -12.24 31.17
C ALA A 122 -8.78 -13.00 31.98
N ILE A 123 -7.62 -12.36 32.24
CA ILE A 123 -6.56 -12.94 33.09
C ILE A 123 -7.08 -13.16 34.52
N ALA A 124 -7.78 -12.16 35.06
CA ALA A 124 -8.34 -12.25 36.41
C ALA A 124 -9.41 -13.35 36.52
N GLU A 125 -10.25 -13.52 35.50
CA GLU A 125 -11.22 -14.61 35.42
C GLU A 125 -10.54 -15.98 35.37
N ALA A 126 -9.51 -16.12 34.53
CA ALA A 126 -8.74 -17.36 34.39
C ALA A 126 -7.94 -17.71 35.65
N ALA A 127 -7.53 -16.72 36.44
CA ALA A 127 -6.81 -16.91 37.69
C ALA A 127 -7.72 -17.34 38.87
N LYS A 128 -9.04 -17.34 38.70
CA LYS A 128 -9.94 -17.80 39.76
C LYS A 128 -9.70 -19.28 40.06
N PRO A 129 -9.62 -19.68 41.35
CA PRO A 129 -9.54 -21.09 41.71
C PRO A 129 -10.71 -21.85 41.11
N GLY A 130 -10.42 -22.89 40.34
CA GLY A 130 -11.46 -23.80 39.85
C GLY A 130 -12.19 -24.42 41.03
N THR A 131 -13.51 -24.52 40.95
CA THR A 131 -14.24 -25.39 41.88
C THR A 131 -13.77 -26.82 41.65
N PRO A 132 -13.43 -27.58 42.72
CA PRO A 132 -13.03 -28.96 42.56
C PRO A 132 -14.10 -29.73 41.79
N ALA A 133 -13.66 -30.62 40.90
CA ALA A 133 -14.58 -31.47 40.16
C ALA A 133 -15.46 -32.25 41.15
N PRO A 134 -16.77 -32.40 40.88
CA PRO A 134 -17.63 -33.25 41.68
C PRO A 134 -17.02 -34.66 41.74
N ASP A 135 -16.75 -35.15 42.95
CA ASP A 135 -16.21 -36.49 43.14
C ASP A 135 -17.33 -37.51 42.83
N PRO A 136 -17.18 -38.36 41.79
CA PRO A 136 -18.20 -39.35 41.42
C PRO A 136 -18.35 -40.46 42.47
N SER A 137 -17.42 -40.56 43.44
CA SER A 137 -17.55 -41.45 44.60
C SER A 137 -18.37 -40.84 45.76
N GLN A 138 -18.62 -39.53 45.71
CA GLN A 138 -19.47 -38.82 46.66
C GLN A 138 -20.90 -38.76 46.11
N GLY A 139 -21.68 -39.78 46.45
CA GLY A 139 -23.08 -39.92 46.06
C GLY A 139 -23.61 -41.27 46.53
N ALA A 140 -24.92 -41.48 46.49
CA ALA A 140 -25.50 -42.76 46.86
C ALA A 140 -25.05 -43.83 45.84
N HIS A 141 -23.89 -44.45 46.06
CA HIS A 141 -23.61 -45.77 45.53
C HIS A 141 -24.70 -46.68 46.06
N GLY A 142 -25.52 -47.20 45.14
CA GLY A 142 -26.73 -47.95 45.45
C GLY A 142 -26.52 -48.83 46.68
N ALA A 143 -27.25 -48.52 47.74
CA ALA A 143 -27.16 -49.23 49.00
C ALA A 143 -27.38 -50.73 48.70
N SER A 144 -26.32 -51.51 48.79
CA SER A 144 -26.44 -52.93 49.06
C SER A 144 -27.15 -53.05 50.41
N SER A 145 -28.45 -53.32 50.37
CA SER A 145 -29.32 -53.93 51.40
C SER A 145 -29.32 -53.39 52.84
N GLY A 146 -28.63 -52.29 53.15
CA GLY A 146 -28.75 -51.62 54.43
C GLY A 146 -30.01 -50.77 54.44
N GLY A 147 -31.02 -51.19 55.23
CA GLY A 147 -32.32 -50.54 55.37
C GLY A 147 -32.25 -49.02 55.41
N SER A 148 -33.31 -48.39 54.91
CA SER A 148 -33.42 -46.94 54.78
C SER A 148 -33.15 -46.24 56.12
N THR A 149 -32.80 -44.96 56.08
CA THR A 149 -32.65 -44.17 57.30
C THR A 149 -33.91 -44.22 58.17
N ALA A 150 -35.09 -44.32 57.55
CA ALA A 150 -36.36 -44.53 58.26
C ALA A 150 -36.40 -45.89 58.99
N ASP A 151 -35.91 -46.96 58.38
CA ASP A 151 -35.83 -48.29 59.01
C ASP A 151 -34.87 -48.27 60.22
N LYS A 152 -33.76 -47.54 60.12
CA LYS A 152 -32.80 -47.37 61.23
C LYS A 152 -33.40 -46.55 62.39
N PHE A 153 -34.17 -45.50 62.09
CA PHE A 153 -34.89 -44.74 63.12
C PHE A 153 -35.98 -45.57 63.79
N ALA A 154 -36.74 -46.34 63.00
CA ALA A 154 -37.74 -47.25 63.53
C ALA A 154 -37.11 -48.32 64.44
N GLN A 155 -35.97 -48.90 64.05
CA GLN A 155 -35.21 -49.84 64.89
C GLN A 155 -34.72 -49.19 66.19
N PHE A 156 -34.13 -47.99 66.12
CA PHE A 156 -33.65 -47.29 67.31
C PHE A 156 -34.77 -47.01 68.33
N PHE A 157 -35.93 -46.57 67.86
CA PHE A 157 -37.08 -46.35 68.74
C PHE A 157 -37.65 -47.67 69.29
N ALA A 158 -37.70 -48.73 68.46
CA ALA A 158 -38.14 -50.03 68.92
C ALA A 158 -37.21 -50.63 70.00
N GLU A 159 -35.90 -50.48 69.85
CA GLU A 159 -34.90 -50.91 70.86
C GLU A 159 -35.02 -50.12 72.16
N ARG A 160 -35.29 -48.82 72.10
CA ARG A 160 -35.34 -47.95 73.28
C ARG A 160 -36.65 -48.03 74.05
N ILE A 161 -37.73 -48.49 73.42
CA ILE A 161 -39.05 -48.66 74.06
C ILE A 161 -39.19 -50.06 74.69
N ASN A 162 -38.43 -51.05 74.21
CA ASN A 162 -38.47 -52.44 74.70
C ASN A 162 -37.44 -52.76 75.81
N ASN A 163 -36.85 -51.75 76.44
CA ASN A 163 -35.94 -51.87 77.59
C ASN A 163 -36.37 -50.90 78.70
#